data_AF-A0A2V6IGY6-F1
#
_entry.id   AF-A0A2V6IGY6-F1
#
_cell.length_a   1.000
_cell.length_b   1.000
_cell.length_c   1.000
_cell.angle_alpha   90.00
_cell.angle_beta   90.00
_cell.angle_gamma   90.00
#
_symmetry.space_group_name_H-M   'P 1'
#
loop_
_entity.id
_entity.type
_entity.pdbx_description
1 polymer ?
#
loop_
_entity_poly.entity_id
_entity_poly.type
_entity_poly.pdbx_seq_one_letter_code
_entity_poly.pdbx_strand_id
1 'polypeptide(L)' 'MAQSEIEAVRALLSSKPRPVGWLERRKRLEDVGSVWPVADDVKLEAVDVSGLQGEWSIVPGSEPSRVLMFFHG' A
#
# COMPACT_ATOMS: atom_id res chain seq x y z
N MET A 1 -9.38 -17.06 -24.12
CA MET A 1 -8.03 -17.04 -23.52
C MET A 1 -8.18 -16.69 -22.05
N ALA A 2 -7.50 -17.36 -21.14
CA ALA A 2 -7.53 -16.97 -19.74
C ALA A 2 -6.96 -15.54 -19.62
N GLN A 3 -7.61 -14.69 -18.81
CA GLN A 3 -7.11 -13.35 -18.55
C GLN A 3 -5.76 -13.44 -17.84
N SER A 4 -4.76 -12.74 -18.36
CA SER A 4 -3.46 -12.65 -17.70
C SER A 4 -3.53 -11.76 -16.45
N GLU A 5 -2.63 -11.97 -15.51
CA GLU A 5 -2.55 -11.16 -14.27
C GLU A 5 -2.40 -9.66 -14.59
N ILE A 6 -1.61 -9.32 -15.63
CA ILE A 6 -1.45 -7.94 -16.07
C ILE A 6 -2.74 -7.34 -16.65
N GLU A 7 -3.56 -8.12 -17.34
CA GLU A 7 -4.87 -7.66 -17.82
C GLU A 7 -5.84 -7.43 -16.67
N ALA A 8 -5.79 -8.26 -15.62
CA ALA A 8 -6.60 -8.07 -14.42
C ALA A 8 -6.23 -6.76 -13.69
N VAL A 9 -4.93 -6.48 -13.51
CA VAL A 9 -4.45 -5.22 -12.92
C VAL A 9 -4.89 -4.01 -13.76
N ARG A 10 -4.72 -4.06 -15.08
CA ARG A 10 -5.14 -2.96 -15.97
C ARG A 10 -6.65 -2.71 -15.91
N ALA A 11 -7.46 -3.76 -15.86
CA ALA A 11 -8.90 -3.67 -15.72
C ALA A 11 -9.31 -3.03 -14.38
N LEU A 12 -8.66 -3.42 -13.28
CA LEU A 12 -8.90 -2.78 -11.98
C LEU A 12 -8.57 -1.28 -12.04
N LEU A 13 -7.40 -0.91 -12.56
CA LEU A 13 -6.96 0.48 -12.62
C LEU A 13 -7.87 1.36 -13.51
N SER A 14 -8.50 0.79 -14.55
CA SER A 14 -9.43 1.50 -15.42
C SER A 14 -10.90 1.43 -14.97
N SER A 15 -11.23 0.62 -13.95
CA SER A 15 -12.61 0.38 -13.50
C SER A 15 -13.33 1.60 -12.91
N LYS A 16 -12.59 2.64 -12.52
CA LYS A 16 -13.12 3.87 -11.92
C LYS A 16 -12.72 5.10 -12.74
N PRO A 17 -13.61 6.11 -12.87
CA PRO A 17 -13.30 7.35 -13.57
C PRO A 17 -12.07 8.04 -12.95
N ARG A 18 -11.33 8.78 -13.76
CA ARG A 18 -10.14 9.50 -13.30
C ARG A 18 -10.56 10.78 -12.56
N PRO A 19 -10.26 10.90 -11.26
CA PRO A 19 -10.63 12.07 -10.49
C PRO A 19 -9.77 13.29 -10.84
N VAL A 20 -10.41 14.46 -10.82
CA VAL A 20 -9.75 15.75 -11.04
C VAL A 20 -9.40 16.40 -9.70
N GLY A 21 -10.30 16.32 -8.72
CA GLY A 21 -10.12 16.92 -7.41
C GLY A 21 -9.03 16.23 -6.59
N TRP A 22 -8.30 17.02 -5.78
CA TRP A 22 -7.23 16.51 -4.93
C TRP A 22 -7.72 15.47 -3.91
N LEU A 23 -8.81 15.77 -3.21
CA LEU A 23 -9.40 14.85 -2.22
C LEU A 23 -9.87 13.55 -2.86
N GLU A 24 -10.49 13.64 -4.04
CA GLU A 24 -10.95 12.48 -4.80
C GLU A 24 -9.78 11.61 -5.28
N ARG A 25 -8.65 12.22 -5.67
CA ARG A 25 -7.42 11.50 -6.02
C ARG A 25 -6.86 10.72 -4.84
N ARG A 26 -6.78 11.34 -3.66
CA ARG A 26 -6.35 10.66 -2.42
C ARG A 26 -7.29 9.51 -2.06
N LYS A 27 -8.61 9.74 -2.07
CA LYS A 27 -9.59 8.69 -1.82
C LYS A 27 -9.47 7.53 -2.82
N ARG A 28 -9.28 7.82 -4.11
CA ARG A 28 -9.09 6.78 -5.12
C ARG A 28 -7.81 5.96 -4.89
N LEU A 29 -6.74 6.58 -4.39
CA LEU A 29 -5.52 5.86 -4.05
C LEU A 29 -5.78 4.82 -2.96
N GLU A 30 -6.44 5.23 -1.87
CA GLU A 30 -6.86 4.32 -0.79
C GLU A 30 -7.74 3.18 -1.32
N ASP A 31 -8.82 3.52 -2.04
CA ASP A 31 -9.79 2.58 -2.59
C ASP A 31 -9.16 1.52 -3.52
N VAL A 32 -8.14 1.89 -4.31
CA VAL A 32 -7.47 0.98 -5.25
C VAL A 32 -6.36 0.21 -4.54
N GLY A 33 -5.58 0.88 -3.68
CA GLY A 33 -4.50 0.27 -2.92
C GLY A 33 -5.00 -0.80 -1.94
N SER A 34 -6.20 -0.62 -1.36
CA SER A 34 -6.79 -1.56 -0.42
C SER A 34 -7.27 -2.87 -1.04
N VAL A 35 -7.26 -3.01 -2.38
CA VAL A 35 -7.64 -4.27 -3.06
C VAL A 35 -6.63 -5.38 -2.72
N TRP A 36 -5.37 -5.02 -2.52
CA TRP A 36 -4.35 -5.92 -2.00
C TRP A 36 -3.91 -5.42 -0.63
N PRO A 37 -4.53 -5.92 0.45
CA PRO A 37 -4.13 -5.54 1.79
C PRO A 37 -2.72 -6.04 2.09
N VAL A 38 -2.14 -5.51 3.16
CA VAL A 38 -0.91 -6.07 3.74
C VAL A 38 -1.14 -7.56 4.05
N ALA A 39 -0.13 -8.40 3.82
CA ALA A 39 -0.23 -9.82 4.10
C ALA A 39 -0.42 -10.10 5.61
N ASP A 40 -1.19 -11.14 5.92
CA ASP A 40 -1.64 -11.45 7.29
C ASP A 40 -0.50 -11.78 8.27
N ASP A 41 0.65 -12.19 7.75
CA ASP A 41 1.83 -12.54 8.54
C ASP A 41 2.79 -11.36 8.78
N VAL A 42 2.47 -10.17 8.24
CA VAL A 42 3.22 -8.95 8.53
C VAL A 42 2.71 -8.32 9.81
N LYS A 43 3.60 -8.15 10.79
CA LYS A 43 3.28 -7.41 12.01
C LYS A 43 3.43 -5.92 11.76
N LEU A 44 2.35 -5.17 11.92
CA LEU A 44 2.33 -3.71 11.86
C LEU A 44 2.36 -3.11 13.26
N GLU A 45 3.28 -2.18 13.51
CA GLU A 45 3.37 -1.44 14.79
C GLU A 45 3.49 0.06 14.54
N ALA A 46 2.56 0.85 15.07
CA ALA A 46 2.64 2.30 15.02
C ALA A 46 3.86 2.80 15.81
N VAL A 47 4.55 3.82 15.27
CA VAL A 47 5.71 4.45 15.91
C VAL A 47 5.67 5.95 15.71
N ASP A 48 6.11 6.69 16.72
CA ASP A 48 6.44 8.11 16.58
C ASP A 48 7.94 8.25 16.30
N VAL A 49 8.27 8.88 15.18
CA VAL A 49 9.65 9.19 14.79
C VAL A 49 9.84 10.69 14.90
N SER A 50 10.15 11.16 16.11
CA SER A 50 10.39 12.58 16.40
C SER A 50 9.20 13.48 16.04
N GLY A 51 7.98 13.07 16.39
CA GLY A 51 6.74 13.78 16.09
C GLY A 51 6.09 13.40 14.74
N LEU A 52 6.73 12.53 13.96
CA LEU A 52 6.17 12.01 12.71
C LEU A 52 5.56 10.64 12.95
N GLN A 53 4.28 10.48 12.59
CA GLN A 53 3.65 9.17 12.61
C GLN A 53 4.26 8.27 11.54
N GLY A 54 4.72 7.10 11.96
CA GLY A 54 5.21 6.04 11.11
C GLY A 54 4.65 4.69 11.54
N GLU A 55 5.07 3.65 10.80
CA GLU A 55 4.71 2.27 11.06
C GLU A 55 5.92 1.38 10.80
N TRP A 56 6.16 0.45 11.71
CA TRP A 56 7.02 -0.69 11.45
C TRP A 56 6.21 -1.76 10.74
N SER A 57 6.67 -2.21 9.57
CA SER A 57 6.15 -3.40 8.89
C SER A 57 7.17 -4.53 8.99
N ILE A 58 6.91 -5.50 9.86
CA ILE A 58 7.87 -6.54 10.23
C ILE A 58 7.39 -7.90 9.70
N VAL A 59 8.12 -8.46 8.74
CA VAL A 59 7.84 -9.79 8.18
C VAL A 59 8.53 -10.90 8.98
N PRO A 60 8.05 -12.16 8.91
CA PRO A 60 8.71 -13.29 9.57
C PRO A 60 10.19 -13.43 9.15
N GLY A 61 11.07 -13.62 10.13
CA GLY A 61 12.52 -13.78 9.90
C GLY A 61 13.29 -12.46 9.71
N SER A 62 12.64 -11.30 9.88
CA SER A 62 13.34 -10.00 9.89
C SER A 62 14.42 -9.95 10.97
N GLU A 63 15.57 -9.35 10.66
CA GLU A 63 16.67 -9.18 11.61
C GLU A 63 16.51 -7.85 12.37
N PRO A 64 16.41 -7.84 13.72
CA PRO A 64 16.07 -6.63 14.50
C PRO A 64 17.04 -5.44 14.42
N SER A 65 18.31 -5.67 14.09
CA SER A 65 19.35 -4.66 13.91
C SER A 65 19.42 -4.08 12.49
N ARG A 66 18.64 -4.61 11.53
CA ARG A 66 18.62 -4.15 10.14
C ARG A 66 17.29 -3.45 9.84
N VAL A 67 17.38 -2.16 9.55
CA VAL A 67 16.22 -1.30 9.30
C VAL A 67 16.23 -0.75 7.88
N LEU A 68 15.06 -0.72 7.25
CA LEU A 68 14.78 0.02 6.02
C LEU A 68 13.86 1.19 6.34
N MET A 69 14.32 2.42 6.11
CA MET A 69 13.46 3.60 6.12
C MET A 69 12.81 3.74 4.73
N PHE A 70 11.49 3.68 4.67
CA PHE A 70 10.73 3.75 3.42
C PHE A 70 9.82 4.98 3.39
N PHE A 71 9.88 5.73 2.29
CA PHE A 71 8.98 6.85 2.02
C PHE A 71 8.16 6.50 0.78
N HIS A 72 6.84 6.41 0.93
CA HIS A 72 5.94 6.12 -0.19
C HIS A 72 5.86 7.30 -1.18
N GLY A 73 5.51 7.01 -2.43
CA GLY A 73 5.27 8.00 -3.49
C GLY A 73 3.88 8.61 -3.48
#